data_AF-A0A3C0XGT0-F1
#
_entry.id   AF-A0A3C0XGT0-F1
#
_cell.length_a   1.000
_cell.length_b   1.000
_cell.length_c   1.000
_cell.angle_alpha   90.00
_cell.angle_beta   90.00
_cell.angle_gamma   90.00
#
_symmetry.space_group_name_H-M   'P 1'
#
loop_
_entity.id
_entity.type
_entity.pdbx_description
1 polymer ?
#
loop_
_entity_poly.entity_id
_entity_poly.type
_entity_poly.pdbx_seq_one_letter_code
_entity_poly.pdbx_strand_id
1 'polypeptide(L)' 'MTPVTVHHGLAEQTHTARRRVLAAAYAARPERFVRRPPQPPALPTGAWINKPGSEEAAH' A
#
# COMPACT_ATOMS: atom_id res chain seq x y z
N MET A 1 2.03 4.44 1.58
CA MET A 1 3.19 3.53 1.80
C MET A 1 4.45 4.37 1.75
N THR A 2 5.52 4.04 2.48
CA THR A 2 6.72 4.89 2.54
C THR A 2 7.70 4.58 1.40
N PRO A 3 8.57 5.52 0.99
CA PRO A 3 9.57 5.27 -0.05
C PRO A 3 10.48 4.08 0.23
N VAL A 4 10.93 3.91 1.48
CA VAL A 4 11.81 2.78 1.88
C VAL A 4 11.12 1.43 1.65
N THR A 5 9.83 1.32 1.94
CA THR A 5 9.05 0.09 1.70
C THR A 5 8.94 -0.22 0.21
N VAL A 6 8.80 0.80 -0.65
CA VAL A 6 8.74 0.64 -2.10
C VAL A 6 10.11 0.26 -2.66
N HIS A 7 11.15 1.02 -2.30
CA HIS A 7 12.51 0.85 -2.82
C HIS A 7 13.11 -0.52 -2.50
N HIS A 8 12.86 -1.05 -1.31
CA HIS A 8 13.36 -2.38 -0.92
C HIS A 8 12.42 -3.54 -1.29
N GLY A 9 11.41 -3.31 -2.14
CA GLY A 9 10.50 -4.37 -2.59
C GLY A 9 9.58 -4.94 -1.50
N LEU A 10 9.45 -4.26 -0.35
CA LEU A 10 8.62 -4.69 0.78
C LEU A 10 7.14 -4.30 0.64
N ALA A 11 6.79 -3.71 -0.51
CA ALA A 11 5.46 -3.23 -0.87
C ALA A 11 4.37 -4.29 -0.65
N GLU A 12 4.51 -5.42 -1.34
CA GLU A 12 3.54 -6.51 -1.34
C GLU A 12 3.37 -7.17 0.03
N GLN A 13 4.50 -7.40 0.72
CA GLN A 13 4.49 -7.95 2.07
C GLN A 13 3.75 -7.03 3.04
N THR A 14 4.03 -5.72 2.99
CA THR A 14 3.38 -4.72 3.83
C THR A 14 1.89 -4.63 3.53
N HIS A 15 1.51 -4.65 2.25
CA HIS A 15 0.11 -4.61 1.83
C HIS A 15 -0.66 -5.86 2.27
N THR A 16 -0.06 -7.05 2.12
CA THR A 16 -0.62 -8.32 2.62
C THR A 16 -0.80 -8.31 4.13
N ALA A 17 0.18 -7.82 4.89
CA ALA A 17 0.08 -7.69 6.33
C ALA A 17 -1.08 -6.74 6.73
N ARG A 18 -1.20 -5.58 6.07
CA ARG A 18 -2.30 -4.65 6.30
C ARG A 18 -3.67 -5.27 6.01
N ARG A 19 -3.81 -6.06 4.93
CA ARG A 19 -5.06 -6.78 4.62
C ARG A 19 -5.48 -7.70 5.77
N ARG A 20 -4.54 -8.45 6.36
CA ARG A 20 -4.81 -9.35 7.49
C ARG A 20 -5.28 -8.60 8.73
N VAL A 21 -4.59 -7.50 9.08
CA VAL A 21 -4.96 -6.66 10.23
C VAL A 21 -6.36 -6.06 10.05
N LEU A 22 -6.65 -5.53 8.86
CA LEU A 22 -7.96 -4.95 8.54
C LEU A 22 -9.09 -5.99 8.59
N ALA A 23 -8.84 -7.20 8.07
CA ALA A 23 -9.80 -8.30 8.15
C ALA A 23 -10.08 -8.72 9.61
N ALA A 24 -9.04 -8.84 10.44
CA ALA A 24 -9.19 -9.16 11.85
C ALA A 24 -9.94 -8.07 12.63
N ALA A 25 -9.64 -6.80 12.34
CA ALA A 25 -10.34 -5.67 12.95
C ALA A 25 -11.82 -5.65 12.56
N TYR A 26 -12.14 -5.92 11.29
CA TYR A 26 -13.52 -6.01 10.83
C TYR A 26 -14.28 -7.18 11.48
N ALA A 27 -13.66 -8.36 11.58
CA ALA A 27 -14.26 -9.52 12.23
C ALA A 27 -14.56 -9.27 13.71
N ALA A 28 -13.71 -8.51 14.40
CA ALA A 28 -13.89 -8.20 15.82
C ALA A 28 -14.96 -7.13 16.10
N ARG A 29 -15.09 -6.12 15.22
CA ARG A 29 -15.98 -4.96 15.42
C ARG A 29 -16.57 -4.44 14.10
N PRO A 30 -17.46 -5.19 13.44
CA PRO A 30 -18.00 -4.80 12.14
C PRO A 30 -18.77 -3.46 12.17
N GLU A 31 -19.40 -3.12 13.29
CA GLU A 31 -20.16 -1.88 13.52
C GLU A 31 -19.29 -0.61 13.44
N ARG A 32 -17.96 -0.75 13.58
CA ARG A 32 -17.00 0.34 13.43
C ARG A 32 -16.70 0.67 11.97
N PHE A 33 -17.15 -0.16 11.03
CA PHE A 33 -16.89 -0.02 9.59
C PHE A 33 -18.18 0.17 8.82
N VAL A 34 -18.24 1.21 7.99
CA VAL A 34 -19.46 1.54 7.23
C VAL A 34 -19.68 0.52 6.11
N ARG A 35 -20.75 -0.27 6.23
CA ARG A 35 -21.36 -1.14 5.20
C ARG A 35 -20.50 -2.29 4.64
N ARG A 36 -19.17 -2.28 4.78
CA ARG A 36 -18.28 -3.31 4.20
C ARG A 36 -16.93 -3.43 4.94
N PRO A 37 -16.20 -4.54 4.75
CA PRO A 37 -14.82 -4.65 5.21
C PRO A 37 -13.92 -3.54 4.65
N PRO A 38 -13.04 -2.94 5.46
CA PRO A 38 -12.05 -1.97 4.99
C PRO A 38 -11.01 -2.66 4.09
N GLN A 39 -10.54 -1.95 3.07
CA GLN A 39 -9.41 -2.38 2.24
C GLN A 39 -8.24 -1.42 2.40
N PRO A 40 -6.99 -1.93 2.44
CA PRO A 40 -5.83 -1.05 2.41
C PRO A 40 -5.77 -0.30 1.07
N PRO A 41 -5.15 0.89 1.03
CA PRO A 41 -4.93 1.61 -0.22
C PRO A 41 -4.16 0.75 -1.23
N ALA A 42 -4.43 0.96 -2.51
CA ALA A 42 -3.71 0.32 -3.59
C ALA A 42 -2.19 0.56 -3.46
N LEU A 43 -1.42 -0.42 -3.94
CA LEU A 43 0.03 -0.31 -3.97
C LEU A 43 0.46 0.84 -4.89
N PRO A 44 1.38 1.71 -4.45
CA PRO A 44 1.96 2.71 -5.33
C PRO A 44 2.86 2.03 -6.37
N THR A 45 2.85 2.55 -7.59
CA THR A 45 3.72 2.10 -8.69
C THR A 45 5.16 2.63 -8.56
N GLY A 46 5.38 3.61 -7.69
CA GLY A 46 6.69 4.18 -7.40
C GLY A 46 6.61 5.21 -6.27
N ALA A 47 7.76 5.63 -5.75
CA ALA A 47 7.88 6.71 -4.77
C ALA A 47 9.05 7.61 -5.18
N TRP A 48 8.77 8.88 -5.47
CA TRP A 48 9.76 9.85 -5.93
C TRP A 48 9.83 11.03 -4.96
N ILE A 49 11.04 11.48 -4.62
CA ILE A 49 11.27 12.78 -3.99
C ILE A 49 11.49 13.84 -5.08
N ASN A 50 12.24 13.47 -6.13
CA ASN A 50 12.32 14.19 -7.41
C ASN A 50 12.11 13.16 -8.53
N LYS A 51 10.98 13.24 -9.24
CA LYS A 51 10.74 12.36 -10.38
C LYS A 51 11.66 12.80 -11.52
N PRO A 52 12.50 11.93 -12.12
CA PRO A 52 13.31 12.32 -13.26
C PRO A 52 12.38 12.77 -14.39
N GLY A 53 12.75 13.84 -15.10
CA GLY A 53 12.07 14.26 -16.31
C GLY A 53 12.08 13.16 -17.36
N SER A 54 11.18 13.25 -18.34
CA SER A 54 10.90 12.23 -19.36
C SER A 54 12.05 11.93 -20.36
N GLU A 55 13.31 12.16 -20.02
CA GLU A 55 14.43 12.15 -20.98
C GLU A 55 15.40 10.97 -20.86
N GLU A 56 15.25 10.05 -19.89
CA GLU A 56 16.13 8.87 -19.81
C GLU A 56 15.34 7.56 -19.74
N ALA A 57 14.97 7.09 -20.93
CA ALA A 57 14.80 5.66 -21.21
C ALA A 57 15.39 5.35 -22.59
N ALA A 58 16.64 5.77 -22.80
CA ALA A 58 17.48 5.28 -23.88
C ALA A 58 18.79 4.76 -23.26
N HIS A 59 18.77 3.49 -22.87
CA HIS A 59 19.96 2.66 -22.80
C HIS A 59 19.60 1.27 -23.33
#